data_AF-A0A7K8L1D5-F1
#
_entry.id   AF-A0A7K8L1D5-F1
#
_cell.length_a   1.000
_cell.length_b   1.000
_cell.length_c   1.000
_cell.angle_alpha   90.00
_cell.angle_beta   90.00
_cell.angle_gamma   90.00
#
_symmetry.space_group_name_H-M   'P 1'
#
loop_
_entity.id
_entity.type
_entity.pdbx_description
1 polymer ?
#
loop_
_entity_poly.entity_id
_entity_poly.type
_entity_poly.pdbx_seq_one_letter_code
_entity_poly.pdbx_strand_id
1 'polypeptide(L)'
;LESQTLLLTYLRVKAGKNLSELEKKAEKNLLMLCEEKERQQEKLCELKREILLKEREQKLDDALDKQMEVLSLLVPVSEQFKEQYKSFALSLDATRHELPIKNIHIEGDTLTYLDEVRKQLTITQELLAELMPSYSEESAKTFSVLKELKEVSQKLDEEIQRSFTQVQNLSFEVSKEVSLHNQRICEENHGLDVVKHWYFN
;
A
#
# COMPACT_ATOMS: atom_id res chain seq x y z
N LEU A 1 -25.10 -17.02 75.62
CA LEU A 1 -24.96 -17.46 74.22
C LEU A 1 -25.00 -16.27 73.24
N GLU A 2 -26.01 -15.39 73.34
CA GLU A 2 -26.23 -14.30 72.39
C GLU A 2 -25.06 -13.30 72.23
N SER A 3 -24.36 -12.95 73.33
CA SER A 3 -23.22 -12.02 73.28
C SER A 3 -22.02 -12.55 72.50
N GLN A 4 -21.76 -13.86 72.58
CA GLN A 4 -20.68 -14.52 71.84
C GLN A 4 -21.01 -14.63 70.34
N THR A 5 -22.27 -14.93 70.01
CA THR A 5 -22.76 -14.96 68.63
C THR A 5 -22.66 -13.60 67.96
N LEU A 6 -23.01 -12.53 68.67
CA LEU A 6 -22.88 -11.16 68.16
C LEU A 6 -21.42 -10.78 67.85
N LEU A 7 -20.49 -11.10 68.77
CA LEU A 7 -19.07 -10.82 68.60
C LEU A 7 -18.46 -11.59 67.40
N LEU A 8 -18.76 -12.88 67.27
CA LEU A 8 -18.28 -13.69 66.15
C LEU A 8 -18.85 -13.21 64.81
N THR A 9 -20.11 -12.78 64.79
CA THR A 9 -20.75 -12.22 63.60
C THR A 9 -20.09 -10.89 63.20
N TYR A 10 -19.83 -10.01 64.17
CA TYR A 10 -19.10 -8.76 63.93
C TYR A 10 -17.69 -9.01 63.38
N LEU A 11 -16.94 -9.94 63.97
CA LEU A 11 -15.60 -10.30 63.48
C LEU A 11 -15.62 -10.85 62.06
N ARG A 12 -16.61 -11.69 61.71
CA ARG A 12 -16.80 -12.20 60.35
C ARG A 12 -17.06 -11.07 59.35
N VAL A 13 -17.97 -10.15 59.68
CA VAL A 13 -18.29 -9.00 58.82
C VAL A 13 -17.08 -8.09 58.66
N LYS A 14 -16.35 -7.81 59.75
CA LYS A 14 -15.13 -6.99 59.71
C LYS A 14 -14.01 -7.63 58.87
N ALA A 15 -13.80 -8.94 59.01
CA ALA A 15 -12.84 -9.69 58.20
C ALA A 15 -13.23 -9.66 56.70
N GLY A 16 -14.52 -9.87 56.38
CA GLY A 16 -15.03 -9.79 55.02
C GLY A 16 -14.85 -8.40 54.40
N LYS A 17 -15.09 -7.33 55.17
CA LYS A 17 -14.86 -5.95 54.71
C LYS A 17 -13.39 -5.68 54.39
N ASN A 18 -12.49 -6.07 55.31
CA ASN A 18 -11.05 -5.90 55.10
C ASN A 18 -10.53 -6.71 53.90
N LEU A 19 -11.04 -7.94 53.72
CA LEU A 19 -10.73 -8.78 52.56
C LEU A 19 -11.16 -8.09 51.26
N SER A 20 -12.40 -7.60 51.20
CA SER A 20 -12.92 -6.91 50.02
C SER A 20 -12.13 -5.63 49.69
N GLU A 21 -11.68 -4.88 50.69
CA GLU A 21 -10.80 -3.71 50.47
C GLU A 21 -9.42 -4.12 49.92
N LEU A 22 -8.85 -5.23 50.41
CA LEU A 22 -7.60 -5.77 49.89
C LEU A 22 -7.75 -6.31 48.47
N GLU A 23 -8.82 -7.04 48.18
CA GLU A 23 -9.15 -7.57 46.85
C GLU A 23 -9.30 -6.44 45.83
N LYS A 24 -10.09 -5.40 46.15
CA LYS A 24 -10.23 -4.22 45.28
C LYS A 24 -8.91 -3.53 45.00
N LYS A 25 -8.03 -3.44 46.01
CA LYS A 25 -6.70 -2.86 45.83
C LYS A 25 -5.81 -3.75 44.94
N ALA A 26 -5.87 -5.06 45.13
CA ALA A 26 -5.13 -6.01 44.31
C ALA A 26 -5.61 -6.00 42.85
N GLU A 27 -6.92 -6.00 42.61
CA GLU A 27 -7.54 -5.89 41.28
C GLU A 27 -7.10 -4.60 40.58
N LYS A 28 -7.15 -3.46 41.28
CA LYS A 28 -6.70 -2.19 40.71
C LYS A 28 -5.22 -2.22 40.33
N ASN A 29 -4.38 -2.83 41.17
CA ASN A 29 -2.95 -2.97 40.88
C ASN A 29 -2.70 -3.90 39.68
N LEU A 30 -3.43 -5.01 39.58
CA LEU A 30 -3.35 -5.92 38.44
C LEU A 30 -3.78 -5.23 37.14
N LEU A 31 -4.84 -4.43 37.18
CA LEU A 31 -5.29 -3.66 36.01
C LEU A 31 -4.20 -2.70 35.52
N MET A 32 -3.61 -1.90 36.42
CA MET A 32 -2.51 -0.99 36.07
C MET A 32 -1.28 -1.73 35.50
N LEU A 33 -0.95 -2.91 36.03
CA LEU A 33 0.14 -3.73 35.50
C LEU A 33 -0.16 -4.28 34.10
N CYS A 34 -1.41 -4.68 33.84
CA CYS A 34 -1.84 -5.13 32.53
C CYS A 34 -1.76 -4.00 31.49
N GLU A 35 -2.27 -2.81 31.83
CA GLU A 35 -2.20 -1.63 30.96
C GLU A 35 -0.75 -1.24 30.65
N GLU A 36 0.13 -1.24 31.66
CA GLU A 36 1.55 -0.93 31.46
C GLU A 36 2.25 -1.99 30.61
N LYS A 37 1.91 -3.27 30.79
CA LYS A 37 2.43 -4.37 29.97
C LYS A 37 2.03 -4.20 28.51
N GLU A 38 0.77 -3.88 28.23
CA GLU A 38 0.27 -3.65 26.86
C GLU A 38 1.01 -2.47 26.22
N ARG A 39 1.13 -1.35 26.94
CA ARG A 39 1.88 -0.18 26.49
C ARG A 39 3.34 -0.51 26.15
N GLN A 40 4.00 -1.33 26.97
CA GLN A 40 5.38 -1.75 26.70
C GLN A 40 5.48 -2.70 25.51
N GLN A 41 4.51 -3.58 25.33
CA GLN A 41 4.45 -4.50 24.21
C GLN A 41 4.29 -3.75 22.88
N GLU A 42 3.42 -2.73 22.83
CA GLU A 42 3.25 -1.87 21.65
C GLU A 42 4.56 -1.15 21.30
N LYS A 43 5.21 -0.51 22.27
CA LYS A 43 6.50 0.16 22.07
C LYS A 43 7.59 -0.79 21.56
N LEU A 44 7.62 -2.02 22.07
CA LEU A 44 8.58 -3.03 21.60
C LEU A 44 8.33 -3.39 20.13
N CYS A 45 7.07 -3.57 19.75
CA CYS A 45 6.69 -3.84 18.37
C CYS A 45 7.08 -2.69 17.42
N GLU A 46 6.85 -1.43 17.84
CA GLU A 46 7.25 -0.23 17.10
C GLU A 46 8.75 -0.16 16.92
N LEU A 47 9.52 -0.28 18.01
CA LEU A 47 10.98 -0.23 17.98
C LEU A 47 11.57 -1.35 17.11
N LYS A 48 11.02 -2.57 17.21
CA LYS A 48 11.45 -3.71 16.38
C LYS A 48 11.22 -3.42 14.89
N ARG A 49 10.08 -2.80 14.56
CA ARG A 49 9.77 -2.40 13.18
C ARG A 49 10.74 -1.34 12.69
N GLU A 50 11.02 -0.31 13.48
CA GLU A 50 11.97 0.75 13.12
C GLU A 50 13.37 0.22 12.86
N ILE A 51 13.87 -0.69 13.71
CA ILE A 51 15.19 -1.31 13.54
C ILE A 51 15.24 -2.08 12.21
N LEU A 52 14.23 -2.90 11.94
CA LEU A 52 14.17 -3.68 10.69
C LEU A 52 14.09 -2.80 9.45
N LEU A 53 13.42 -1.64 9.52
CA LEU A 53 13.37 -0.67 8.44
C LEU A 53 14.75 -0.06 8.18
N LYS A 54 15.41 0.43 9.23
CA LYS A 54 16.76 1.01 9.13
C LYS A 54 17.77 0.00 8.58
N GLU A 55 17.71 -1.26 9.01
CA GLU A 55 18.58 -2.32 8.46
C GLU A 55 18.34 -2.56 6.97
N ARG A 56 17.09 -2.44 6.49
CA ARG A 56 16.77 -2.58 5.06
C ARG A 56 17.20 -1.38 4.25
N GLU A 57 17.00 -0.17 4.76
CA GLU A 57 17.47 1.07 4.14
C GLU A 57 18.98 1.03 3.98
N GLN A 58 19.72 0.68 5.03
CA GLN A 58 21.17 0.57 4.95
C GLN A 58 21.64 -0.47 3.93
N LYS A 59 20.99 -1.64 3.86
CA LYS A 59 21.31 -2.64 2.82
C LYS A 59 21.02 -2.16 1.40
N LEU A 60 20.00 -1.32 1.23
CA LEU A 60 19.68 -0.72 -0.06
C LEU A 60 20.72 0.32 -0.44
N ASP A 61 21.11 1.18 0.49
CA ASP A 61 22.17 2.18 0.28
C ASP A 61 23.50 1.50 -0.07
N ASP A 62 23.91 0.47 0.68
CA ASP A 62 25.12 -0.31 0.38
C ASP A 62 25.08 -0.96 -1.02
N ALA A 63 23.88 -1.34 -1.50
CA ALA A 63 23.71 -1.90 -2.83
C ALA A 63 23.75 -0.83 -3.92
N LEU A 64 23.17 0.35 -3.66
CA LEU A 64 23.22 1.50 -4.55
C LEU A 64 24.65 2.01 -4.70
N ASP A 65 25.41 2.10 -3.61
CA ASP A 65 26.82 2.52 -3.64
C ASP A 65 27.65 1.58 -4.54
N LYS A 66 27.47 0.26 -4.41
CA LYS A 66 28.13 -0.72 -5.28
C LYS A 66 27.73 -0.55 -6.75
N GLN A 67 26.45 -0.28 -7.03
CA GLN A 67 26.00 -0.01 -8.39
C GLN A 67 26.61 1.27 -8.94
N MET A 68 26.70 2.33 -8.12
CA MET A 68 27.32 3.59 -8.50
C MET A 68 28.81 3.42 -8.78
N GLU A 69 29.55 2.64 -7.98
CA GLU A 69 30.96 2.33 -8.24
C GLU A 69 31.15 1.65 -9.60
N VAL A 70 30.34 0.64 -9.91
CA VAL A 70 30.41 -0.08 -11.20
C VAL A 70 30.05 0.84 -12.37
N LEU A 71 28.97 1.60 -12.25
CA LEU A 71 28.53 2.52 -13.29
C LEU A 71 29.55 3.65 -13.53
N SER A 72 30.20 4.14 -12.48
CA SER A 72 31.22 5.18 -12.57
C SER A 72 32.40 4.77 -13.44
N LEU A 73 32.77 3.49 -13.45
CA LEU A 73 33.82 2.95 -14.33
C LEU A 73 33.39 2.90 -15.81
N LEU A 74 32.08 2.81 -16.07
CA LEU A 74 31.54 2.75 -17.44
C LEU A 74 31.37 4.13 -18.08
N VAL A 75 31.25 5.20 -17.28
CA VAL A 75 31.14 6.58 -17.77
C VAL A 75 32.26 6.94 -18.76
N PRO A 76 33.56 6.80 -18.44
CA PRO A 76 34.63 7.16 -19.38
C PRO A 76 34.64 6.28 -20.63
N VAL A 77 34.29 4.99 -20.50
CA VAL A 77 34.19 4.07 -21.65
C VAL A 77 33.06 4.49 -22.58
N SER A 78 31.93 4.93 -22.03
CA SER A 78 30.78 5.39 -22.82
C SER A 78 31.08 6.69 -23.58
N GLU A 79 31.79 7.63 -22.97
CA GLU A 79 32.21 8.88 -23.64
C GLU A 79 33.27 8.58 -24.71
N GLN A 80 34.22 7.69 -24.45
CA GLN A 80 35.19 7.26 -25.46
C GLN A 80 34.49 6.58 -26.64
N PHE A 81 33.55 5.67 -26.39
CA PHE A 81 32.77 5.00 -27.43
C PHE A 81 31.97 5.99 -28.26
N LYS A 82 31.35 6.99 -27.63
CA LYS A 82 30.59 8.05 -28.31
C LYS A 82 31.47 8.87 -29.25
N GLU A 83 32.66 9.27 -28.82
CA GLU A 83 33.60 10.00 -29.68
C GLU A 83 34.14 9.12 -30.83
N GLN A 84 34.43 7.84 -30.55
CA GLN A 84 34.80 6.87 -31.59
C GLN A 84 33.68 6.70 -32.62
N TYR A 85 32.43 6.58 -32.17
CA TYR A 85 31.28 6.45 -33.06
C TYR A 85 31.06 7.70 -33.91
N LYS A 86 31.21 8.90 -33.34
CA LYS A 86 31.16 10.16 -34.10
C LYS A 86 32.24 10.20 -35.18
N SER A 87 33.48 9.85 -34.82
CA SER A 87 34.59 9.81 -35.77
C SER A 87 34.36 8.80 -36.90
N PHE A 88 33.83 7.62 -36.56
CA PHE A 88 33.46 6.60 -37.55
C PHE A 88 32.34 7.09 -38.47
N ALA A 89 31.26 7.66 -37.91
CA ALA A 89 30.14 8.19 -38.68
C ALA A 89 30.59 9.31 -39.63
N LEU A 90 31.44 10.22 -39.17
CA LEU A 90 32.04 11.28 -40.00
C LEU A 90 32.91 10.70 -41.12
N SER A 91 33.73 9.68 -40.82
CA SER A 91 34.59 9.03 -41.82
C SER A 91 33.76 8.29 -42.86
N LEU A 92 32.69 7.60 -42.44
CA LEU A 92 31.76 6.92 -43.33
C LEU A 92 31.01 7.93 -44.22
N ASP A 93 30.57 9.05 -43.64
CA ASP A 93 29.91 10.12 -44.37
C ASP A 93 30.84 10.78 -45.38
N ALA A 94 32.07 11.12 -44.99
CA ALA A 94 33.09 11.63 -45.91
C ALA A 94 33.35 10.63 -47.05
N THR A 95 33.46 9.34 -46.74
CA THR A 95 33.62 8.27 -47.74
C THR A 95 32.43 8.19 -48.69
N ARG A 96 31.19 8.39 -48.21
CA ARG A 96 29.98 8.45 -49.05
C ARG A 96 29.92 9.69 -49.95
N HIS A 97 30.54 10.80 -49.54
CA HIS A 97 30.60 12.02 -50.33
C HIS A 97 31.73 11.95 -51.38
N GLU A 98 32.86 11.34 -51.05
CA GLU A 98 34.00 11.18 -51.96
C GLU A 98 33.85 10.02 -52.94
N LEU A 99 33.25 8.90 -52.51
CA LEU A 99 32.82 7.86 -53.41
C LEU A 99 31.44 8.27 -53.94
N PRO A 100 31.30 8.70 -55.20
CA PRO A 100 29.99 8.94 -55.76
C PRO A 100 29.32 7.57 -55.82
N ILE A 101 28.51 7.23 -54.81
CA ILE A 101 27.62 6.07 -54.83
C ILE A 101 26.48 6.44 -55.79
N LYS A 102 26.83 6.56 -57.07
CA LYS A 102 25.86 6.77 -58.15
C LYS A 102 25.08 5.49 -58.41
N ASN A 103 25.59 4.33 -57.97
CA ASN A 103 24.90 3.06 -58.05
C ASN A 103 25.26 2.18 -56.84
N ILE A 104 24.24 1.55 -56.24
CA ILE A 104 24.44 0.39 -55.37
C ILE A 104 25.08 -0.69 -56.25
N HIS A 105 26.25 -1.20 -55.87
CA HIS A 105 26.85 -2.34 -56.57
C HIS A 105 25.95 -3.55 -56.32
N ILE A 106 25.22 -3.96 -57.36
CA ILE A 106 24.48 -5.21 -57.37
C ILE A 106 25.42 -6.24 -57.96
N GLU A 107 25.85 -7.18 -57.13
CA GLU A 107 26.69 -8.30 -57.56
C GLU A 107 25.83 -9.27 -58.39
N GLY A 108 26.13 -9.40 -59.68
CA GLY A 108 25.38 -10.25 -60.61
C GLY A 108 24.40 -9.50 -61.52
N ASP A 109 23.45 -10.24 -62.12
CA ASP A 109 22.46 -9.67 -63.05
C ASP A 109 21.40 -8.84 -62.31
N THR A 110 21.27 -7.57 -62.67
CA THR A 110 20.39 -6.61 -61.99
C THR A 110 18.92 -7.01 -62.04
N LEU A 111 18.49 -7.68 -63.11
CA LEU A 111 17.13 -8.21 -63.24
C LEU A 111 16.86 -9.31 -62.20
N THR A 112 17.77 -10.27 -62.06
CA THR A 112 17.62 -11.35 -61.06
C THR A 112 17.60 -10.82 -59.62
N TYR A 113 18.41 -9.82 -59.31
CA TYR A 113 18.42 -9.18 -57.99
C TYR A 113 17.10 -8.44 -57.72
N LEU A 114 16.59 -7.69 -58.69
CA LEU A 114 15.30 -6.99 -58.56
C LEU A 114 14.14 -7.96 -58.40
N ASP A 115 14.16 -9.10 -59.10
CA ASP A 115 13.14 -10.14 -58.96
C ASP A 115 13.18 -10.79 -57.57
N GLU A 116 14.37 -11.07 -57.02
CA GLU A 116 14.49 -11.61 -55.66
C GLU A 116 14.07 -10.58 -54.60
N VAL A 117 14.46 -9.31 -54.75
CA VAL A 117 14.00 -8.23 -53.85
C VAL A 117 12.48 -8.09 -53.90
N ARG A 118 11.88 -8.18 -55.09
CA ARG A 118 10.44 -8.13 -55.25
C ARG A 118 9.75 -9.29 -54.55
N LYS A 119 10.29 -10.50 -54.68
CA LYS A 119 9.79 -11.69 -54.00
C LYS A 119 9.87 -11.55 -52.47
N GLN A 120 11.00 -11.09 -51.93
CA GLN A 120 11.15 -10.87 -50.49
C GLN A 120 10.21 -9.77 -49.97
N LEU A 121 9.98 -8.71 -50.77
CA LEU A 121 9.02 -7.66 -50.45
C LEU A 121 7.59 -8.21 -50.38
N THR A 122 7.18 -9.06 -51.32
CA THR A 122 5.86 -9.71 -51.31
C THR A 122 5.69 -10.61 -50.10
N ILE A 123 6.69 -11.44 -49.77
CA ILE A 123 6.69 -12.29 -48.57
C ILE A 123 6.55 -11.43 -47.31
N THR A 124 7.27 -10.31 -47.24
CA THR A 124 7.21 -9.42 -46.07
C THR A 124 5.84 -8.75 -45.96
N GLN A 125 5.21 -8.37 -47.06
CA GLN A 125 3.86 -7.80 -47.08
C GLN A 125 2.80 -8.82 -46.65
N GLU A 126 2.92 -10.07 -47.10
CA GLU A 126 2.04 -11.18 -46.68
C GLU A 126 2.21 -11.48 -45.18
N LEU A 127 3.44 -11.62 -44.70
CA LEU A 127 3.73 -11.79 -43.27
C LEU A 127 3.25 -10.61 -42.44
N LEU A 128 3.39 -9.38 -42.94
CA LEU A 128 2.89 -8.20 -42.24
C LEU A 128 1.36 -8.19 -42.19
N ALA A 129 0.68 -8.65 -43.23
CA ALA A 129 -0.77 -8.80 -43.24
C ALA A 129 -1.25 -9.93 -42.29
N GLU A 130 -0.47 -11.00 -42.14
CA GLU A 130 -0.74 -12.08 -41.17
C GLU A 130 -0.46 -11.64 -39.72
N LEU A 131 0.61 -10.87 -39.48
CA LEU A 131 0.98 -10.34 -38.16
C LEU A 131 0.14 -9.14 -37.74
N MET A 132 -0.45 -8.44 -38.71
CA MET A 132 -1.46 -7.40 -38.53
C MET A 132 -2.82 -7.95 -38.97
N PRO A 133 -3.38 -8.98 -38.29
CA PRO A 133 -4.81 -9.23 -38.44
C PRO A 133 -5.49 -7.93 -38.02
N SER A 134 -6.58 -7.57 -38.71
CA SER A 134 -7.36 -6.35 -38.50
C SER A 134 -7.62 -6.06 -37.02
N TYR A 135 -6.66 -5.43 -36.33
CA TYR A 135 -6.68 -5.16 -34.88
C TYR A 135 -7.89 -4.30 -34.51
N SER A 136 -8.59 -3.73 -35.49
CA SER A 136 -9.77 -2.89 -35.35
C SER A 136 -10.96 -3.58 -34.69
N GLU A 137 -11.21 -4.87 -34.88
CA GLU A 137 -12.48 -5.48 -34.42
C GLU A 137 -12.37 -6.12 -33.03
N GLU A 138 -11.25 -6.79 -32.75
CA GLU A 138 -11.00 -7.43 -31.46
C GLU A 138 -10.59 -6.40 -30.40
N SER A 139 -9.80 -5.39 -30.77
CA SER A 139 -9.50 -4.28 -29.86
C SER A 139 -10.76 -3.48 -29.51
N ALA A 140 -11.65 -3.20 -30.47
CA ALA A 140 -12.90 -2.49 -30.21
C ALA A 140 -13.80 -3.22 -29.20
N LYS A 141 -13.88 -4.56 -29.28
CA LYS A 141 -14.58 -5.39 -28.31
C LYS A 141 -13.92 -5.36 -26.92
N THR A 142 -12.59 -5.40 -26.85
CA THR A 142 -11.90 -5.27 -25.55
C THR A 142 -12.09 -3.89 -24.92
N PHE A 143 -12.14 -2.83 -25.73
CA PHE A 143 -12.41 -1.47 -25.27
C PHE A 143 -13.85 -1.29 -24.75
N SER A 144 -14.84 -1.92 -25.38
CA SER A 144 -16.23 -1.87 -24.88
C SER A 144 -16.36 -2.59 -23.54
N VAL A 145 -15.76 -3.77 -23.39
CA VAL A 145 -15.76 -4.52 -22.12
C VAL A 145 -15.02 -3.75 -21.02
N LEU A 146 -13.89 -3.11 -21.34
CA LEU A 146 -13.16 -2.28 -20.37
C LEU A 146 -13.98 -1.06 -19.92
N LYS A 147 -14.77 -0.48 -20.82
CA LYS A 147 -15.67 0.63 -20.50
C LYS A 147 -16.80 0.18 -19.56
N GLU A 148 -17.43 -0.96 -19.84
CA GLU A 148 -18.46 -1.54 -18.97
C GLU A 148 -17.91 -1.86 -17.57
N LEU A 149 -16.71 -2.45 -17.50
CA LEU A 149 -16.03 -2.74 -16.24
C LEU A 149 -15.76 -1.46 -15.43
N LYS A 150 -15.34 -0.38 -16.09
CA LYS A 150 -15.13 0.92 -15.47
C LYS A 150 -16.44 1.49 -14.89
N GLU A 151 -17.54 1.40 -15.63
CA GLU A 151 -18.85 1.88 -15.18
C GLU A 151 -19.36 1.07 -13.97
N VAL A 152 -19.18 -0.25 -13.96
CA VAL A 152 -19.55 -1.10 -12.82
C VAL A 152 -18.68 -0.78 -11.59
N SER A 153 -17.37 -0.59 -11.78
CA SER A 153 -16.45 -0.22 -10.69
C SER A 153 -16.83 1.10 -10.04
N GLN A 154 -17.21 2.12 -10.83
CA GLN A 154 -17.62 3.42 -10.30
C GLN A 154 -18.91 3.33 -9.49
N LYS A 155 -19.90 2.57 -9.96
CA LYS A 155 -21.14 2.33 -9.20
C LYS A 155 -20.88 1.60 -7.89
N LEU A 156 -19.95 0.64 -7.88
CA LEU A 156 -19.57 -0.07 -6.67
C LEU A 156 -18.92 0.86 -5.65
N ASP A 157 -18.00 1.73 -6.08
CA ASP A 157 -17.36 2.72 -5.20
C ASP A 157 -18.38 3.68 -4.56
N GLU A 158 -19.36 4.15 -5.34
CA GLU A 158 -20.45 5.01 -4.84
C GLU A 158 -21.29 4.28 -3.79
N GLU A 159 -21.64 3.00 -4.01
CA GLU A 159 -22.38 2.21 -3.02
C GLU A 159 -21.55 1.89 -1.77
N ILE A 160 -20.24 1.67 -1.90
CA ILE A 160 -19.34 1.51 -0.75
C ILE A 160 -19.34 2.78 0.10
N GLN A 161 -19.18 3.96 -0.52
CA GLN A 161 -19.21 5.24 0.20
C GLN A 161 -20.55 5.47 0.89
N ARG A 162 -21.66 5.15 0.21
CA ARG A 162 -23.01 5.25 0.76
C ARG A 162 -23.19 4.33 1.96
N SER A 163 -22.83 3.05 1.84
CA SER A 163 -22.95 2.06 2.91
C SER A 163 -22.08 2.41 4.12
N PHE A 164 -20.85 2.89 3.88
CA PHE A 164 -19.95 3.35 4.94
C PHE A 164 -20.58 4.50 5.73
N THR A 165 -21.16 5.49 5.03
CA THR A 165 -21.86 6.63 5.66
C THR A 165 -23.05 6.15 6.49
N GLN A 166 -23.83 5.20 5.98
CA GLN A 166 -24.97 4.62 6.72
C GLN A 166 -24.53 3.90 7.99
N VAL A 167 -23.48 3.07 7.92
CA VAL A 167 -22.92 2.38 9.08
C VAL A 167 -22.39 3.36 10.11
N GLN A 168 -21.70 4.42 9.67
CA GLN A 168 -21.18 5.45 10.56
C GLN A 168 -22.32 6.19 11.28
N ASN A 169 -23.38 6.56 10.56
CA ASN A 169 -24.57 7.19 11.16
C ASN A 169 -25.28 6.27 12.15
N LEU A 170 -25.43 4.99 11.80
CA LEU A 170 -26.04 4.01 12.70
C LEU A 170 -25.21 3.82 13.98
N SER A 171 -23.88 3.74 13.85
CA SER A 171 -22.97 3.66 14.98
C SER A 171 -23.08 4.88 15.90
N PHE A 172 -23.19 6.08 15.31
CA PHE A 172 -23.42 7.31 16.07
C PHE A 172 -24.74 7.26 16.84
N GLU A 173 -25.86 6.89 16.20
CA GLU A 173 -27.16 6.81 16.88
C GLU A 173 -27.19 5.74 17.97
N VAL A 174 -26.56 4.58 17.76
CA VAL A 174 -26.42 3.55 18.81
C VAL A 174 -25.61 4.08 19.98
N SER A 175 -24.49 4.75 19.72
CA SER A 175 -23.64 5.31 20.78
C SER A 175 -24.38 6.40 21.58
N LYS A 176 -25.17 7.21 20.89
CA LYS A 176 -26.03 8.23 21.49
C LYS A 176 -27.12 7.61 22.34
N GLU A 177 -27.82 6.59 21.84
CA GLU A 177 -28.87 5.89 22.59
C GLU A 177 -28.32 5.23 23.85
N VAL A 178 -27.17 4.55 23.74
CA VAL A 178 -26.48 3.96 24.90
C VAL A 178 -26.10 5.03 25.92
N SER A 179 -25.59 6.18 25.47
CA SER A 179 -25.24 7.29 26.36
C SER A 179 -26.47 7.86 27.08
N LEU A 180 -27.58 8.09 26.35
CA LEU A 180 -28.82 8.59 26.91
C LEU A 180 -29.47 7.58 27.88
N HIS A 181 -29.39 6.28 27.56
CA HIS A 181 -29.86 5.22 28.44
C HIS A 181 -29.08 5.17 29.75
N ASN A 182 -27.74 5.22 29.67
CA ASN A 182 -26.88 5.27 30.84
C ASN A 182 -27.12 6.52 31.68
N GLN A 183 -27.30 7.69 31.03
CA GLN A 183 -27.68 8.93 31.69
C GLN A 183 -28.99 8.76 32.48
N ARG A 184 -30.02 8.19 31.85
CA ARG A 184 -31.33 7.97 32.50
C ARG A 184 -31.19 7.08 33.75
N ILE A 185 -30.46 5.96 33.65
CA ILE A 185 -30.22 5.06 34.80
C ILE A 185 -29.49 5.80 35.93
N CYS A 186 -28.50 6.63 35.60
CA CYS A 186 -27.77 7.43 36.59
C CYS A 186 -28.68 8.44 37.31
N GLU A 187 -29.50 9.16 36.55
CA GLU A 187 -30.48 10.12 37.06
C GLU A 187 -31.55 9.45 37.94
N GLU A 188 -32.04 8.27 37.57
CA GLU A 188 -33.00 7.48 38.35
C GLU A 188 -32.40 6.98 39.68
N ASN A 189 -31.14 6.55 39.70
CA ASN A 189 -30.49 5.99 40.89
C ASN A 189 -30.02 7.06 41.90
N HIS A 190 -29.58 8.23 41.43
CA HIS A 190 -28.93 9.24 42.28
C HIS A 190 -29.76 10.53 42.45
N GLY A 191 -30.83 10.70 41.67
CA GLY A 191 -31.69 11.88 41.71
C GLY A 191 -31.17 13.05 40.87
N LEU A 192 -32.09 13.69 40.15
CA LEU A 192 -31.80 14.70 39.12
C LEU A 192 -31.02 15.93 39.63
N ASP A 193 -31.25 16.34 40.88
CA ASP A 193 -30.55 17.49 41.47
C ASP A 193 -29.08 17.20 41.79
N VAL A 194 -28.74 15.96 42.14
CA VAL A 194 -27.35 15.54 42.41
C VAL A 194 -26.57 15.42 41.10
N VAL A 195 -27.19 14.81 40.08
CA VAL A 195 -26.52 14.52 38.80
C VAL A 195 -26.34 15.78 37.96
N LYS A 196 -27.21 16.80 38.07
CA LYS A 196 -27.01 18.12 37.43
C LYS A 196 -25.67 18.77 37.78
N HIS A 197 -25.20 18.59 39.01
CA HIS A 197 -23.89 19.10 39.44
C HIS A 197 -22.71 18.32 38.82
N TRP A 198 -22.94 17.16 38.17
CA TRP A 198 -21.89 16.44 37.44
C TRP A 198 -21.84 16.79 35.96
N TYR A 199 -22.97 17.21 35.38
CA TYR A 199 -23.04 17.58 33.95
C TYR A 199 -22.69 19.03 33.65
N PHE A 200 -22.95 19.93 34.61
CA PHE A 200 -22.92 21.38 34.36
C PHE A 200 -22.02 22.18 35.32
N ASN A 201 -21.19 21.51 36.13
CA ASN A 201 -20.09 22.16 36.85
C ASN A 201 -18.84 22.29 35.99
#